data_AF-A0A151FAJ7-F1
#
_entry.id   AF-A0A151FAJ7-F1
#
_cell.length_a   1.000
_cell.length_b   1.000
_cell.length_c   1.000
_cell.angle_alpha   90.00
_cell.angle_beta   90.00
_cell.angle_gamma   90.00
#
_symmetry.space_group_name_H-M   'P 1'
#
loop_
_entity.id
_entity.type
_entity.pdbx_description
1 polymer ?
#
loop_
_entity_poly.entity_id
_entity_poly.type
_entity_poly.pdbx_seq_one_letter_code
_entity_poly.pdbx_strand_id
1 'polypeptide(L)'
;MDFLLKDEGIIIEVKKTRKGSSAREIEEQLLKDIERYREHPDCKILFCFVYDPKGKILNPNGLEKDLARETGGLRVRVLVVPKGY
;
A
#
# COMPACT_ATOMS: atom_id res chain seq x y z
N MET A 1 10.40 -0.03 3.08
CA MET A 1 10.02 0.78 4.23
C MET A 1 10.52 2.16 3.95
N ASP A 2 9.59 3.10 3.76
CA ASP A 2 9.93 4.51 3.53
C ASP A 2 9.86 5.31 4.83
N PHE A 3 8.84 5.07 5.67
CA PHE A 3 8.71 5.71 6.98
C PHE A 3 8.26 4.72 8.06
N LEU A 4 8.72 4.97 9.28
CA LEU A 4 8.30 4.25 10.50
C LEU A 4 7.92 5.27 11.57
N LEU A 5 6.67 5.18 12.02
CA LEU A 5 6.16 5.84 13.21
C LEU A 5 6.18 4.80 14.33
N LYS A 6 7.31 4.74 15.03
CA LYS A 6 7.64 3.64 15.94
C LYS A 6 6.71 3.59 17.14
N ASP A 7 6.40 4.74 17.73
CA ASP A 7 5.57 4.82 18.94
C ASP A 7 4.11 4.44 18.65
N GLU A 8 3.67 4.66 17.41
CA GLU A 8 2.36 4.31 16.88
C GLU A 8 2.31 2.89 16.29
N GLY A 9 3.47 2.29 16.03
CA GLY A 9 3.60 1.00 15.34
C GLY A 9 3.10 1.03 13.90
N ILE A 10 3.29 2.15 13.20
CA ILE A 10 2.82 2.37 11.82
C ILE A 10 4.01 2.42 10.86
N ILE A 11 3.98 1.57 9.84
CA ILE A 11 4.88 1.67 8.69
C ILE A 11 4.12 2.34 7.55
N ILE A 12 4.75 3.30 6.90
CA ILE A 12 4.23 3.92 5.67
C ILE A 12 5.13 3.51 4.52
N GLU A 13 4.52 2.93 3.49
CA GLU A 13 5.16 2.58 2.24
C GLU A 13 4.56 3.43 1.11
N VAL A 14 5.41 4.06 0.31
CA VAL A 14 5.04 5.02 -0.72
C VAL A 14 5.40 4.44 -2.09
N LYS A 15 4.39 4.31 -2.95
CA LYS A 15 4.58 3.92 -4.35
C LYS A 15 4.09 5.02 -5.28
N LYS A 16 4.65 5.08 -6.48
CA LYS A 16 4.24 6.02 -7.52
C LYS A 16 4.16 5.32 -8.86
N THR A 17 3.07 5.54 -9.60
CA THR A 17 2.99 5.08 -10.98
C THR A 17 3.90 5.95 -11.87
N ARG A 18 4.64 5.31 -12.78
CA ARG A 18 5.57 5.98 -13.71
C ARG A 18 5.44 5.41 -15.11
N LYS A 19 6.06 6.05 -16.11
CA LYS A 19 6.12 5.52 -17.49
C LYS A 19 6.71 4.10 -17.46
N GLY A 20 6.05 3.15 -18.10
CA GLY A 20 6.41 1.72 -18.04
C GLY A 20 5.74 0.93 -16.92
N SER A 21 5.43 1.54 -15.76
CA SER A 21 4.78 0.79 -14.67
C SER A 21 3.31 0.50 -14.95
N SER A 22 2.92 -0.75 -14.73
CA SER A 22 1.53 -1.22 -14.77
C SER A 22 0.89 -1.17 -13.39
N ALA A 23 -0.45 -1.15 -13.33
CA ALA A 23 -1.17 -1.29 -12.06
C ALA A 23 -0.79 -2.59 -11.34
N ARG A 24 -0.59 -3.66 -12.10
CA ARG A 24 -0.15 -4.97 -11.61
C ARG A 24 1.21 -4.94 -10.92
N GLU A 25 2.17 -4.19 -11.47
CA GLU A 25 3.48 -4.05 -10.82
C GLU A 25 3.37 -3.37 -9.44
N ILE A 26 2.49 -2.37 -9.31
CA ILE A 26 2.25 -1.72 -8.01
C ILE A 26 1.63 -2.71 -7.04
N GLU A 27 0.61 -3.45 -7.48
CA GLU A 27 -0.04 -4.48 -6.67
C GLU A 27 0.95 -5.55 -6.19
N GLU A 28 1.78 -6.09 -7.09
CA GLU A 28 2.81 -7.09 -6.76
C GLU A 28 3.85 -6.54 -5.78
N GLN A 29 4.22 -5.26 -5.89
CA GLN A 29 5.12 -4.61 -4.92
C GLN A 29 4.45 -4.50 -3.54
N LEU A 30 3.20 -4.05 -3.49
CA LEU A 30 2.46 -3.91 -2.24
C LEU A 30 2.22 -5.26 -1.54
N LEU A 31 1.93 -6.32 -2.30
CA LEU A 31 1.80 -7.67 -1.74
C LEU A 31 3.09 -8.14 -1.06
N LYS A 32 4.25 -7.91 -1.70
CA LYS A 32 5.56 -8.23 -1.12
C LYS A 32 5.83 -7.42 0.15
N ASP A 33 5.45 -6.15 0.16
CA ASP A 33 5.59 -5.29 1.35
C ASP A 33 4.69 -5.80 2.49
N ILE A 34 3.43 -6.16 2.20
CA ILE A 34 2.49 -6.74 3.17
C ILE A 34 3.05 -8.03 3.77
N GLU A 35 3.54 -8.96 2.94
CA GLU A 35 4.13 -10.21 3.42
C GLU A 35 5.35 -9.95 4.29
N ARG A 36 6.24 -9.06 3.86
CA ARG A 36 7.46 -8.71 4.61
C ARG A 36 7.17 -8.12 5.99
N TYR A 37 6.17 -7.24 6.10
CA TYR A 37 5.88 -6.59 7.39
C TYR A 37 4.92 -7.35 8.28
N ARG A 38 4.28 -8.42 7.77
CA ARG A 38 3.42 -9.28 8.58
C ARG A 38 4.17 -9.93 9.75
N GLU A 39 5.45 -10.21 9.58
CA GLU A 39 6.30 -10.82 10.61
C GLU A 39 7.07 -9.77 11.45
N HIS A 40 6.87 -8.48 11.18
CA HIS A 40 7.64 -7.43 11.86
C HIS A 40 7.05 -7.13 13.24
N PRO A 41 7.80 -7.29 14.34
CA PRO A 41 7.27 -7.22 15.70
C PRO A 41 6.68 -5.85 16.07
N ASP A 42 7.26 -4.78 15.52
CA ASP A 42 6.81 -3.40 15.77
C ASP A 42 5.76 -2.89 14.76
N CYS A 43 5.32 -3.72 13.81
CA CYS A 43 4.38 -3.30 12.77
C CYS A 43 2.95 -3.73 13.11
N LYS A 44 2.16 -2.79 13.64
CA LYS A 44 0.72 -2.99 13.90
C LYS A 44 -0.12 -2.57 12.70
N ILE A 45 0.35 -1.56 11.96
CA ILE A 45 -0.33 -1.01 10.79
C ILE A 45 0.68 -0.80 9.67
N LEU A 46 0.36 -1.32 8.48
CA LEU A 46 1.03 -0.97 7.23
C LEU A 46 0.10 -0.07 6.42
N PHE A 47 0.54 1.16 6.18
CA PHE A 47 -0.16 2.14 5.35
C PHE A 47 0.54 2.31 4.01
N CYS A 48 -0.08 1.82 2.94
CA CYS A 48 0.42 1.90 1.57
C CYS A 48 -0.18 3.12 0.88
N PHE A 49 0.64 4.15 0.64
CA PHE A 49 0.27 5.33 -0.12
C PHE A 49 0.72 5.20 -1.58
N VAL A 50 -0.22 5.20 -2.51
CA VAL A 50 0.04 5.09 -3.95
C VAL A 50 -0.32 6.40 -4.64
N TYR A 51 0.68 7.06 -5.20
CA TYR A 51 0.48 8.24 -6.05
C TYR A 51 0.36 7.85 -7.53
N ASP A 52 -0.82 8.01 -8.11
CA ASP A 52 -1.13 7.69 -9.50
C ASP A 52 -1.57 8.93 -10.30
N PRO A 53 -0.66 9.88 -10.58
CA PRO A 53 -1.01 11.16 -11.22
C PRO A 53 -1.53 11.03 -12.66
N LYS A 54 -1.41 9.85 -13.27
CA LYS A 54 -1.79 9.60 -14.66
C LYS A 54 -2.96 8.62 -14.79
N GLY A 55 -3.60 8.23 -13.69
CA GLY A 55 -4.76 7.34 -13.71
C GLY A 55 -4.48 5.98 -14.34
N LYS A 56 -3.28 5.43 -14.11
CA LYS A 56 -2.89 4.11 -14.63
C LYS A 56 -3.60 2.95 -13.92
N ILE A 57 -4.02 3.17 -12.69
CA ILE A 57 -4.82 2.24 -11.90
C ILE A 57 -6.29 2.55 -12.22
N LEU A 58 -6.90 1.72 -13.07
CA LEU A 58 -8.26 1.95 -13.57
C LEU A 58 -9.33 1.87 -12.46
N ASN A 59 -9.14 1.00 -11.47
CA ASN A 59 -10.04 0.82 -10.35
C ASN A 59 -9.29 1.00 -9.02
N PRO A 60 -8.99 2.24 -8.60
CA PRO A 60 -8.24 2.50 -7.36
C PRO A 60 -8.97 1.94 -6.14
N ASN A 61 -10.30 2.10 -6.08
CA ASN A 61 -11.11 1.61 -4.97
C ASN A 61 -11.12 0.07 -4.86
N GLY A 62 -11.04 -0.63 -6.00
CA GLY A 62 -10.90 -2.09 -6.03
C GLY A 62 -9.56 -2.51 -5.42
N LEU A 63 -8.46 -1.96 -5.94
CA LEU A 63 -7.12 -2.24 -5.44
C LEU A 63 -6.99 -1.94 -3.93
N GLU A 64 -7.56 -0.83 -3.47
CA GLU A 64 -7.58 -0.47 -2.06
C GLU A 64 -8.27 -1.53 -1.19
N LYS A 65 -9.43 -2.03 -1.64
CA LYS A 65 -10.22 -3.04 -0.93
C LYS A 65 -9.58 -4.42 -0.97
N ASP A 66 -9.03 -4.81 -2.12
CA ASP A 66 -8.44 -6.13 -2.34
C ASP A 66 -7.18 -6.34 -1.50
N LEU A 67 -6.43 -5.28 -1.25
CA LEU A 67 -5.21 -5.32 -0.45
C LEU A 67 -5.41 -4.95 1.03
N ALA A 68 -6.53 -4.32 1.38
CA ALA A 68 -6.84 -4.00 2.77
C ALA A 68 -7.02 -5.29 3.60
N ARG A 69 -6.49 -5.28 4.83
CA ARG A 69 -6.58 -6.40 5.78
C ARG A 69 -6.79 -5.90 7.20
N GLU A 70 -7.62 -6.59 7.97
CA GLU A 70 -7.84 -6.29 9.39
C GLU A 70 -7.48 -7.45 10.34
N THR A 71 -7.18 -8.62 9.80
CA THR A 71 -6.97 -9.86 10.56
C THR A 71 -5.52 -10.34 10.46
N GLY A 72 -5.04 -11.09 11.45
CA GLY A 72 -3.73 -11.73 11.41
C GLY A 72 -2.55 -10.89 11.94
N GLY A 73 -2.81 -10.00 12.91
CA GLY A 73 -1.75 -9.26 13.64
C GLY A 73 -1.25 -7.98 12.95
N LEU A 74 -1.48 -7.83 11.65
CA LEU A 74 -1.14 -6.64 10.86
C LEU A 74 -2.39 -6.04 10.23
N ARG A 75 -2.67 -4.75 10.48
CA ARG A 75 -3.70 -4.00 9.77
C ARG A 75 -3.11 -3.35 8.52
N VAL A 76 -3.67 -3.65 7.36
CA VAL A 76 -3.23 -3.06 6.09
C VAL A 76 -4.26 -2.02 5.65
N ARG A 77 -3.76 -0.84 5.29
CA ARG A 77 -4.53 0.24 4.67
C ARG A 77 -3.83 0.64 3.37
N VAL A 78 -4.61 0.83 2.32
CA VAL A 78 -4.10 1.28 1.03
C VAL A 78 -4.88 2.52 0.63
N LEU A 79 -4.17 3.53 0.12
CA LEU A 79 -4.75 4.76 -0.40
C LEU A 79 -4.13 5.06 -1.75
N VAL A 80 -4.96 5.11 -2.80
CA VAL A 80 -4.56 5.50 -4.15
C VAL A 80 -5.11 6.89 -4.46
N VAL A 81 -4.22 7.82 -4.80
CA VAL A 81 -4.60 9.21 -5.13
C VAL A 81 -3.82 9.75 -6.34
N PRO A 82 -4.40 10.68 -7.13
CA PRO A 82 -5.79 11.11 -7.08
C PRO A 82 -6.76 10.01 -7.51
N LYS A 83 -8.01 10.08 -7.03
CA LYS A 83 -9.09 9.22 -7.55
C LYS A 83 -9.59 9.83 -8.85
N GLY A 84 -9.75 9.03 -9.90
CA GLY A 84 -10.39 9.48 -11.14
C GLY A 84 -11.81 9.96 -10.84
N TYR A 85 -12.14 11.17 -11.25
CA TYR A 85 -13.48 11.75 -11.15
C TYR A 85 -14.41 11.18 -12.22
#